data_AF-A0A6C0FAE2-F1
#
_entry.id   AF-A0A6C0FAE2-F1
#
_cell.length_a   1.000
_cell.length_b   1.000
_cell.length_c   1.000
_cell.angle_alpha   90.00
_cell.angle_beta   90.00
_cell.angle_gamma   90.00
#
_symmetry.space_group_name_H-M   'P 1'
#
loop_
_entity.id
_entity.type
_entity.pdbx_description
1 polymer ?
#
loop_
_entity_poly.entity_id
_entity_poly.type
_entity_poly.pdbx_seq_one_letter_code
_entity_poly.pdbx_strand_id
1 'polypeptide(L)'
;MPKRILWDQKNIRNRIVDKYFTIIEEFFQQVEKILLPIGDIQINVCLYIGLNSIYRVFEYVLFKTKNIEKAYYYCQKTYFYYTEYMEQIHHSNLQNTLNQTDAVLFIYKKTIFELQKDGDNKTFDTITNIMTFEEEISKLNTKEYVIWLNDLSNLINIFFYWDNSYMTFDERLSLSKNLLKKYMYNIDKLELAIDYIHLIQEKVYMDYSCYFDLLNEIYEYYIRHKVTIEQHEKNEVLLLKFHIHKSVIQENIKNKNIKYLIKWLHEPLAV
;
A
#
# COMPACT_ATOMS: atom_id res chain seq x y z
N MET A 1 30.00 21.86 28.46
CA MET A 1 29.36 21.94 27.14
C MET A 1 28.15 21.02 27.15
N PRO A 2 26.93 21.55 27.01
CA PRO A 2 25.74 20.72 27.05
C PRO A 2 25.68 19.90 25.76
N LYS A 3 25.57 18.57 25.90
CA LYS A 3 25.25 17.65 24.82
C LYS A 3 24.01 18.17 24.11
N ARG A 4 24.18 18.66 22.87
CA ARG A 4 23.05 18.88 21.97
C ARG A 4 22.31 17.56 21.88
N ILE A 5 21.13 17.53 22.46
CA ILE A 5 20.16 16.45 22.35
C ILE A 5 19.96 16.25 20.85
N LEU A 6 20.56 15.18 20.30
CA LEU A 6 20.27 14.71 18.95
C LEU A 6 18.77 14.47 18.91
N TRP A 7 18.11 15.17 18.00
CA TRP A 7 16.68 15.06 17.80
C TRP A 7 16.37 13.66 17.31
N ASP A 8 15.91 12.80 18.21
CA ASP A 8 15.44 11.44 17.92
C ASP A 8 14.03 11.51 17.28
N GLN A 9 13.95 12.18 16.13
CA GLN A 9 12.75 12.23 15.29
C GLN A 9 12.76 11.02 14.34
N LYS A 10 11.97 10.00 14.68
CA LYS A 10 11.65 8.80 13.87
C LYS A 10 12.06 8.88 12.38
N ASN A 11 12.96 7.97 11.98
CA ASN A 11 13.37 7.56 10.62
C ASN A 11 12.49 8.13 9.48
N ILE A 12 13.09 8.78 8.47
CA ILE A 12 12.41 9.33 7.28
C ILE A 12 11.42 8.35 6.61
N ARG A 13 11.69 7.03 6.66
CA ARG A 13 10.76 5.98 6.23
C ARG A 13 9.43 6.05 6.98
N ASN A 14 9.46 6.25 8.29
CA ASN A 14 8.25 6.40 9.11
C ASN A 14 7.45 7.64 8.70
N ARG A 15 8.12 8.76 8.40
CA ARG A 15 7.45 9.98 7.91
C ARG A 15 6.77 9.76 6.56
N ILE A 16 7.43 9.03 5.64
CA ILE A 16 6.86 8.63 4.37
C ILE A 16 5.63 7.75 4.59
N VAL A 17 5.75 6.71 5.43
CA VAL A 17 4.64 5.81 5.79
C VAL A 17 3.46 6.58 6.38
N ASP A 18 3.72 7.50 7.32
CA ASP A 18 2.68 8.32 7.94
C ASP A 18 1.92 9.15 6.92
N LYS A 19 2.63 9.89 6.07
CA LYS A 19 2.02 10.72 5.03
C LYS A 19 1.28 9.89 3.98
N TYR A 20 1.86 8.77 3.57
CA TYR A 20 1.26 7.90 2.57
C TYR A 20 0.00 7.21 3.11
N PHE A 21 0.03 6.72 4.34
CA PHE A 21 -1.15 6.18 5.02
C PHE A 21 -2.27 7.24 5.15
N THR A 22 -1.93 8.48 5.53
CA THR A 22 -2.90 9.58 5.58
C THR A 22 -3.56 9.83 4.23
N ILE A 23 -2.80 9.81 3.13
CA ILE A 23 -3.37 9.96 1.78
C ILE A 23 -4.35 8.82 1.46
N ILE A 24 -4.01 7.58 1.82
CA ILE A 24 -4.89 6.43 1.58
C ILE A 24 -6.20 6.62 2.36
N GLU A 25 -6.14 6.97 3.63
CA GLU A 25 -7.34 7.22 4.44
C GLU A 25 -8.18 8.40 3.89
N GLU A 26 -7.54 9.49 3.48
CA GLU A 26 -8.22 10.63 2.84
C GLU A 26 -8.90 10.22 1.53
N PHE A 27 -8.24 9.39 0.72
CA PHE A 27 -8.81 8.87 -0.51
C PHE A 27 -10.03 7.98 -0.26
N PHE A 28 -9.94 7.04 0.69
CA PHE A 28 -11.08 6.19 1.04
C PHE A 28 -12.28 7.02 1.50
N GLN A 29 -12.06 8.06 2.32
CA GLN A 29 -13.13 8.98 2.74
C GLN A 29 -13.74 9.75 1.57
N GLN A 30 -12.95 10.14 0.57
CA GLN A 30 -13.47 10.80 -0.62
C GLN A 30 -14.31 9.85 -1.48
N VAL A 31 -13.85 8.61 -1.66
CA VAL A 31 -14.61 7.57 -2.37
C VAL A 31 -15.93 7.27 -1.66
N GLU A 32 -15.92 7.14 -0.34
CA GLU A 32 -17.12 6.94 0.49
C GLU A 32 -18.14 8.07 0.31
N LYS A 33 -17.69 9.32 0.22
CA LYS A 33 -18.55 10.49 0.10
C LYS A 33 -19.10 10.71 -1.31
N ILE A 34 -18.26 10.56 -2.33
CA ILE A 34 -18.56 10.98 -3.71
C ILE A 34 -19.00 9.79 -4.55
N LEU A 35 -18.25 8.69 -4.53
CA LEU A 35 -18.43 7.58 -5.48
C LEU A 35 -19.36 6.48 -4.94
N LEU A 36 -19.39 6.25 -3.63
CA LEU A 36 -20.23 5.22 -3.03
C LEU A 36 -21.76 5.45 -3.19
N PRO A 37 -22.27 6.71 -3.17
CA PRO A 37 -23.66 6.99 -3.51
C PRO A 37 -24.01 6.67 -4.97
N ILE A 38 -23.00 6.48 -5.83
CA ILE A 38 -23.17 6.24 -7.25
C ILE A 38 -23.28 4.73 -7.49
N GLY A 39 -24.51 4.21 -7.51
CA GLY A 39 -24.80 2.78 -7.49
C GLY A 39 -24.26 1.95 -8.67
N ASP A 40 -24.01 2.57 -9.83
CA ASP A 40 -23.56 1.87 -11.05
C ASP A 40 -22.03 1.82 -11.20
N ILE A 41 -21.27 2.43 -10.29
CA ILE A 41 -19.81 2.43 -10.35
C ILE A 41 -19.22 1.16 -9.73
N GLN A 42 -18.27 0.53 -10.44
CA GLN A 42 -17.46 -0.54 -9.89
C GLN A 42 -16.43 0.02 -8.88
N ILE A 43 -16.86 0.24 -7.63
CA ILE A 43 -16.05 0.88 -6.57
C ILE A 43 -14.70 0.18 -6.38
N ASN A 44 -14.66 -1.16 -6.44
CA ASN A 44 -13.43 -1.93 -6.25
C ASN A 44 -12.37 -1.61 -7.31
N VAL A 45 -12.79 -1.54 -8.58
CA VAL A 45 -11.93 -1.14 -9.70
C VAL A 45 -11.47 0.31 -9.53
N CYS A 46 -12.38 1.18 -9.07
CA CYS A 46 -12.06 2.58 -8.84
C CYS A 46 -11.02 2.76 -7.74
N LEU A 47 -11.13 2.00 -6.64
CA LEU A 47 -10.16 2.01 -5.55
C LEU A 47 -8.78 1.54 -6.01
N TYR A 48 -8.73 0.42 -6.74
CA TYR A 48 -7.49 -0.14 -7.25
C TYR A 48 -6.76 0.86 -8.17
N ILE A 49 -7.47 1.47 -9.11
CA ILE A 49 -6.89 2.44 -10.06
C ILE A 49 -6.50 3.73 -9.36
N GLY A 50 -7.32 4.20 -8.43
CA GLY A 50 -7.03 5.40 -7.64
C GLY A 50 -5.77 5.24 -6.81
N LEU A 51 -5.63 4.14 -6.06
CA LEU A 51 -4.44 3.87 -5.24
C LEU A 51 -3.18 3.70 -6.08
N ASN A 52 -3.26 2.99 -7.21
CA ASN A 52 -2.14 2.87 -8.14
C ASN A 52 -1.72 4.23 -8.72
N SER A 53 -2.68 5.09 -9.06
CA SER A 53 -2.41 6.44 -9.55
C SER A 53 -1.74 7.30 -8.48
N ILE A 54 -2.24 7.24 -7.24
CA ILE A 54 -1.64 7.92 -6.09
C ILE A 54 -0.21 7.42 -5.85
N TYR A 55 0.03 6.10 -5.87
CA TYR A 55 1.37 5.53 -5.71
C TYR A 55 2.34 6.09 -6.75
N ARG A 56 1.96 6.07 -8.03
CA ARG A 56 2.83 6.55 -9.12
C ARG A 56 3.14 8.04 -9.02
N VAL A 57 2.16 8.85 -8.65
CA VAL A 57 2.40 10.28 -8.42
C VAL A 57 3.28 10.47 -7.18
N PHE A 58 3.03 9.74 -6.10
CA PHE A 58 3.84 9.82 -4.88
C PHE A 58 5.30 9.49 -5.16
N GLU A 59 5.55 8.35 -5.79
CA GLU A 59 6.86 7.85 -6.23
C GLU A 59 7.58 8.91 -7.07
N TYR A 60 6.95 9.37 -8.14
CA TYR A 60 7.55 10.33 -9.08
C TYR A 60 7.87 11.67 -8.41
N VAL A 61 6.93 12.25 -7.67
CA VAL A 61 7.11 13.56 -7.03
C VAL A 61 8.14 13.47 -5.92
N LEU A 62 8.14 12.39 -5.14
CA LEU A 62 9.11 12.17 -4.08
C LEU A 62 10.52 12.07 -4.65
N PHE A 63 10.77 11.28 -5.70
CA PHE A 63 12.11 11.15 -6.28
C PHE A 63 12.57 12.40 -7.02
N LYS A 64 11.65 13.11 -7.68
CA LYS A 64 11.98 14.33 -8.43
C LYS A 64 12.27 15.51 -7.52
N THR A 65 11.40 15.75 -6.54
CA THR A 65 11.48 16.93 -5.66
C THR A 65 12.27 16.68 -4.39
N LYS A 66 12.47 15.40 -4.03
CA LYS A 66 13.02 14.94 -2.76
C LYS A 66 12.32 15.55 -1.54
N ASN A 67 11.05 15.92 -1.69
CA ASN A 67 10.28 16.60 -0.66
C ASN A 67 8.98 15.85 -0.39
N ILE A 68 8.88 15.27 0.81
CA ILE A 68 7.73 14.46 1.24
C ILE A 68 6.46 15.32 1.30
N GLU A 69 6.55 16.59 1.70
CA GLU A 69 5.38 17.48 1.76
C GLU A 69 4.89 17.85 0.36
N LYS A 70 5.79 18.05 -0.61
CA LYS A 70 5.41 18.23 -2.02
C LYS A 70 4.75 16.95 -2.56
N ALA A 71 5.32 15.78 -2.29
CA ALA A 71 4.71 14.50 -2.70
C ALA A 71 3.30 14.34 -2.11
N TYR A 72 3.13 14.67 -0.82
CA TYR A 72 1.83 14.66 -0.16
C TYR A 72 0.82 15.59 -0.85
N TYR A 73 1.19 16.84 -1.11
CA TYR A 73 0.33 17.82 -1.77
C TYR A 73 -0.12 17.39 -3.18
N TYR A 74 0.78 16.84 -3.99
CA TYR A 74 0.42 16.36 -5.33
C TYR A 74 -0.43 15.09 -5.31
N CYS A 75 -0.24 14.22 -4.31
CA CYS A 75 -1.12 13.08 -4.10
C CYS A 75 -2.53 13.48 -3.65
N GLN A 76 -2.65 14.55 -2.85
CA GLN A 76 -3.95 15.11 -2.52
C GLN A 76 -4.70 15.56 -3.77
N LYS A 77 -4.05 16.37 -4.59
CA LYS A 77 -4.59 16.75 -5.90
C LYS A 77 -4.96 15.55 -6.76
N THR A 78 -4.13 14.50 -6.74
CA THR A 78 -4.37 13.29 -7.53
C THR A 78 -5.70 12.65 -7.19
N TYR A 79 -5.96 12.37 -5.91
CA TYR A 79 -7.21 11.73 -5.55
C TYR A 79 -8.42 12.64 -5.74
N PHE A 80 -8.29 13.96 -5.53
CA PHE A 80 -9.37 14.92 -5.79
C PHE A 80 -9.75 14.94 -7.27
N TYR A 81 -8.78 15.12 -8.16
CA TYR A 81 -9.04 15.13 -9.60
C TYR A 81 -9.55 13.79 -10.11
N TYR A 82 -9.11 12.69 -9.51
CA TYR A 82 -9.62 11.37 -9.85
C TYR A 82 -11.09 11.22 -9.48
N THR A 83 -11.48 11.53 -8.24
CA THR A 83 -12.87 11.37 -7.79
C THR A 83 -13.80 12.30 -8.56
N GLU A 84 -13.40 13.55 -8.81
CA GLU A 84 -14.17 14.50 -9.63
C GLU A 84 -14.33 14.00 -11.08
N TYR A 85 -13.27 13.45 -11.66
CA TYR A 85 -13.34 12.89 -13.01
C TYR A 85 -14.34 11.72 -13.08
N MET A 86 -14.28 10.80 -12.12
CA MET A 86 -15.20 9.65 -12.06
C MET A 86 -16.66 10.09 -11.87
N GLU A 87 -16.91 11.09 -11.02
CA GLU A 87 -18.23 11.69 -10.83
C GLU A 87 -18.74 12.35 -12.13
N GLN A 88 -17.90 13.12 -12.82
CA GLN A 88 -18.28 13.80 -14.07
C GLN A 88 -18.58 12.82 -15.21
N ILE A 89 -17.79 11.75 -15.35
CA ILE A 89 -18.03 10.73 -16.37
C ILE A 89 -19.34 9.99 -16.11
N HIS A 90 -19.65 9.73 -14.84
CA HIS A 90 -20.94 9.19 -14.44
C HIS A 90 -22.09 10.14 -14.84
N HIS A 91 -22.03 11.42 -14.47
CA HIS A 91 -23.06 12.40 -14.82
C HIS A 91 -23.24 12.59 -16.34
N SER A 92 -22.19 12.39 -17.12
CA SER A 92 -22.22 12.57 -18.58
C SER A 92 -22.75 11.34 -19.33
N ASN A 93 -23.13 10.25 -18.64
CA ASN A 93 -23.52 8.96 -19.22
C ASN A 93 -22.47 8.37 -20.18
N LEU A 94 -21.21 8.79 -20.06
CA LEU A 94 -20.09 8.33 -20.90
C LEU A 94 -19.45 7.04 -20.36
N GLN A 95 -20.13 6.34 -19.45
CA GLN A 95 -19.62 5.16 -18.74
C GLN A 95 -19.15 4.05 -19.69
N ASN A 96 -19.84 3.85 -20.82
CA ASN A 96 -19.48 2.87 -21.85
C ASN A 96 -18.18 3.22 -22.61
N THR A 97 -17.68 4.44 -22.45
CA THR A 97 -16.44 4.99 -23.01
C THR A 97 -15.38 5.28 -21.95
N LEU A 98 -15.55 4.78 -20.72
CA LEU A 98 -14.52 4.82 -19.68
C LEU A 98 -13.31 3.99 -20.11
N ASN A 99 -12.37 4.61 -20.81
CA ASN A 99 -11.04 4.07 -20.89
C ASN A 99 -10.34 4.47 -19.58
N GLN A 100 -10.15 3.51 -18.67
CA GLN A 100 -9.44 3.73 -17.40
C GLN A 100 -8.06 4.40 -17.61
N THR A 101 -7.47 4.13 -18.77
CA THR A 101 -6.26 4.78 -19.28
C THR A 101 -6.40 6.31 -19.39
N ASP A 102 -7.55 6.81 -19.84
CA ASP A 102 -7.80 8.25 -20.04
C ASP A 102 -7.92 8.98 -18.70
N ALA A 103 -8.51 8.33 -17.68
CA ALA A 103 -8.56 8.84 -16.32
C ALA A 103 -7.14 9.01 -15.74
N VAL A 104 -6.30 7.98 -15.88
CA VAL A 104 -4.89 8.01 -15.44
C VAL A 104 -4.09 9.08 -16.20
N LEU A 105 -4.26 9.16 -17.53
CA LEU A 105 -3.61 10.18 -18.36
C LEU A 105 -4.03 11.60 -17.98
N PHE A 106 -5.31 11.82 -17.68
CA PHE A 106 -5.83 13.10 -17.22
C PHE A 106 -5.17 13.53 -15.91
N ILE A 107 -5.11 12.61 -14.93
CA ILE A 107 -4.44 12.84 -13.65
C ILE A 107 -2.98 13.19 -13.88
N TYR A 108 -2.23 12.36 -14.61
CA TYR A 108 -0.80 12.58 -14.85
C TYR A 108 -0.55 13.90 -15.57
N LYS A 109 -1.46 14.31 -16.45
CA LYS A 109 -1.40 15.63 -17.07
C LYS A 109 -1.60 16.78 -16.09
N LYS A 110 -2.51 16.62 -15.13
CA LYS A 110 -2.81 17.60 -14.09
C LYS A 110 -1.84 17.59 -12.90
N THR A 111 -1.00 16.57 -12.76
CA THR A 111 -0.06 16.46 -11.63
C THR A 111 1.38 16.44 -12.11
N ILE A 112 1.77 15.36 -12.80
CA ILE A 112 3.15 15.11 -13.25
C ILE A 112 3.58 16.13 -14.32
N PHE A 113 2.76 16.37 -15.35
CA PHE A 113 3.13 17.30 -16.44
C PHE A 113 3.05 18.76 -16.01
N GLU A 114 2.10 19.14 -15.14
CA GLU A 114 2.08 20.49 -14.55
C GLU A 114 3.32 20.72 -13.67
N LEU A 115 3.73 19.73 -12.84
CA LEU A 115 4.99 19.79 -12.09
C LEU A 115 6.25 19.87 -12.98
N GLN A 116 6.22 19.36 -14.21
CA GLN A 116 7.32 19.53 -15.16
C GLN A 116 7.34 20.92 -15.80
N LYS A 117 6.18 21.51 -16.03
CA LYS A 117 6.05 22.85 -16.63
C LYS A 117 6.33 23.98 -15.64
N ASP A 118 6.02 23.78 -14.36
CA ASP A 118 6.39 24.67 -13.25
C ASP A 118 7.89 24.57 -12.89
N GLY A 119 8.75 24.32 -13.89
CA GLY A 119 10.19 24.35 -13.74
C GLY A 119 10.61 25.62 -13.00
N ASP A 120 11.31 25.41 -11.90
CA ASP A 120 11.87 26.42 -11.00
C ASP A 120 10.85 27.29 -10.23
N ASN A 121 10.54 26.77 -9.03
CA ASN A 121 10.76 27.49 -7.79
C ASN A 121 10.19 28.91 -7.63
N LYS A 122 8.88 29.03 -7.36
CA LYS A 122 8.34 30.33 -6.86
C LYS A 122 7.44 30.28 -5.63
N THR A 123 6.83 29.14 -5.27
CA THR A 123 5.86 29.11 -4.16
C THR A 123 6.35 28.38 -2.90
N PHE A 124 7.38 27.53 -2.97
CA PHE A 124 7.84 26.74 -1.82
C PHE A 124 9.28 27.01 -1.36
N ASP A 125 10.08 27.76 -2.13
CA ASP A 125 11.55 27.71 -1.96
C ASP A 125 12.14 28.54 -0.84
N THR A 126 11.42 29.53 -0.32
CA THR A 126 12.02 30.45 0.65
C THR A 126 11.79 30.04 2.10
N ILE A 127 10.80 29.19 2.40
CA ILE A 127 10.43 28.86 3.80
C ILE A 127 10.51 27.35 4.07
N THR A 128 10.19 26.47 3.11
CA THR A 128 10.19 25.01 3.34
C THR A 128 11.59 24.38 3.22
N ASN A 129 12.47 24.96 2.39
CA ASN A 129 13.83 24.48 2.18
C ASN A 129 14.78 24.74 3.36
N ILE A 130 14.45 25.68 4.28
CA ILE A 130 15.33 26.02 5.41
C ILE A 130 15.16 25.05 6.60
N MET A 131 14.09 24.23 6.64
CA MET A 131 13.79 23.30 7.75
C MET A 131 13.92 21.82 7.38
N THR A 132 14.25 21.49 6.14
CA THR A 132 14.36 20.09 5.69
C THR A 132 15.84 19.71 5.52
N PHE A 133 16.39 19.00 6.52
CA PHE A 133 17.77 18.50 6.58
C PHE A 133 18.26 17.94 5.23
N GLU A 134 19.09 18.73 4.53
CA GLU A 134 19.56 18.48 3.15
C GLU A 134 20.34 17.16 3.00
N GLU A 135 20.97 16.68 4.06
CA GLU A 135 21.79 15.45 4.02
C GLU A 135 20.96 14.15 3.95
N GLU A 136 19.82 14.05 4.65
CA GLU A 136 18.98 12.83 4.64
C GLU A 136 18.15 12.72 3.36
N ILE A 137 17.70 13.85 2.84
CA ILE A 137 16.90 13.97 1.62
C ILE A 137 17.71 13.57 0.38
N SER A 138 19.02 13.81 0.40
CA SER A 138 19.93 13.43 -0.69
C SER A 138 19.91 11.93 -1.00
N LYS A 139 19.63 11.07 0.00
CA LYS A 139 19.62 9.60 -0.08
C LYS A 139 18.32 8.98 -0.60
N LEU A 140 17.27 9.77 -0.82
CA LEU A 140 15.96 9.27 -1.29
C LEU A 140 16.02 8.58 -2.67
N ASN A 141 17.01 8.91 -3.52
CA ASN A 141 17.18 8.30 -4.84
C ASN A 141 18.13 7.08 -4.83
N THR A 142 18.43 6.51 -3.66
CA THR A 142 19.22 5.27 -3.59
C THR A 142 18.36 4.08 -3.99
N LYS A 143 19.00 3.06 -4.60
CA LYS A 143 18.34 1.81 -5.03
C LYS A 143 17.52 1.17 -3.91
N GLU A 144 17.98 1.28 -2.67
CA GLU A 144 17.31 0.76 -1.47
C GLU A 144 15.93 1.40 -1.24
N TYR A 145 15.80 2.73 -1.38
CA TYR A 145 14.50 3.42 -1.22
C TYR A 145 13.53 3.10 -2.35
N VAL A 146 14.04 2.88 -3.56
CA VAL A 146 13.23 2.46 -4.70
C VAL A 146 12.66 1.06 -4.46
N ILE A 147 13.48 0.12 -3.99
CA ILE A 147 13.03 -1.23 -3.64
C ILE A 147 11.98 -1.15 -2.52
N TRP A 148 12.30 -0.47 -1.42
CA TRP A 148 11.40 -0.32 -0.28
C TRP A 148 10.04 0.33 -0.62
N LEU A 149 10.02 1.34 -1.51
CA LEU A 149 8.75 1.95 -1.96
C LEU A 149 7.93 1.01 -2.84
N ASN A 150 8.59 0.21 -3.69
CA ASN A 150 7.90 -0.82 -4.46
C ASN A 150 7.35 -1.92 -3.54
N ASP A 151 8.08 -2.31 -2.50
CA ASP A 151 7.59 -3.27 -1.51
C ASP A 151 6.35 -2.71 -0.79
N LEU A 152 6.33 -1.42 -0.44
CA LEU A 152 5.13 -0.77 0.12
C LEU A 152 3.93 -0.83 -0.83
N SER A 153 4.16 -0.62 -2.13
CA SER A 153 3.11 -0.75 -3.15
C SER A 153 2.58 -2.17 -3.26
N ASN A 154 3.49 -3.15 -3.31
CA ASN A 154 3.16 -4.57 -3.36
C ASN A 154 2.39 -5.02 -2.12
N LEU A 155 2.82 -4.58 -0.93
CA LEU A 155 2.11 -4.80 0.32
C LEU A 155 0.68 -4.31 0.22
N ILE A 156 0.44 -3.07 -0.25
CA ILE A 156 -0.92 -2.52 -0.38
C ILE A 156 -1.78 -3.36 -1.33
N ASN A 157 -1.20 -3.78 -2.46
CA ASN A 157 -1.91 -4.60 -3.45
C ASN A 157 -2.33 -5.97 -2.89
N ILE A 158 -1.41 -6.65 -2.20
CA ILE A 158 -1.68 -7.95 -1.56
C ILE A 158 -2.64 -7.77 -0.38
N PHE A 159 -2.42 -6.75 0.45
CA PHE A 159 -3.18 -6.50 1.67
C PHE A 159 -4.68 -6.28 1.42
N PHE A 160 -5.05 -5.54 0.37
CA PHE A 160 -6.46 -5.26 0.06
C PHE A 160 -7.17 -6.37 -0.74
N TYR A 161 -6.44 -7.41 -1.15
CA TYR A 161 -6.96 -8.58 -1.87
C TYR A 161 -7.93 -8.18 -3.00
N TRP A 162 -7.41 -7.45 -3.98
CA TRP A 162 -8.22 -6.85 -5.06
C TRP A 162 -8.96 -7.88 -5.91
N ASP A 163 -8.39 -9.07 -6.08
CA ASP A 163 -9.00 -10.17 -6.84
C ASP A 163 -10.22 -10.79 -6.13
N ASN A 164 -10.43 -10.48 -4.85
CA ASN A 164 -11.60 -10.95 -4.11
C ASN A 164 -12.84 -10.09 -4.44
N SER A 165 -13.68 -10.62 -5.33
CA SER A 165 -14.93 -9.98 -5.77
C SER A 165 -15.99 -9.82 -4.68
N TYR A 166 -15.89 -10.57 -3.58
CA TYR A 166 -16.88 -10.56 -2.51
C TYR A 166 -16.53 -9.61 -1.37
N MET A 167 -15.27 -9.16 -1.30
CA MET A 167 -14.85 -8.20 -0.28
C MET A 167 -15.46 -6.83 -0.60
N THR A 168 -16.20 -6.30 0.36
CA THR A 168 -16.92 -5.04 0.27
C THR A 168 -16.01 -3.83 0.52
N PHE A 169 -16.49 -2.64 0.18
CA PHE A 169 -15.79 -1.39 0.49
C PHE A 169 -15.57 -1.22 2.00
N ASP A 170 -16.60 -1.44 2.81
CA ASP A 170 -16.56 -1.25 4.26
C ASP A 170 -15.55 -2.19 4.94
N GLU A 171 -15.46 -3.43 4.45
CA GLU A 171 -14.47 -4.41 4.89
C GLU A 171 -13.03 -3.96 4.59
N ARG A 172 -12.77 -3.43 3.39
CA ARG A 172 -11.46 -2.86 3.03
C ARG A 172 -11.14 -1.62 3.86
N LEU A 173 -12.12 -0.75 4.08
CA LEU A 173 -11.97 0.42 4.95
C LEU A 173 -11.62 0.01 6.39
N SER A 174 -12.28 -1.02 6.91
CA SER A 174 -11.98 -1.59 8.23
C SER A 174 -10.57 -2.19 8.29
N LEU A 175 -10.13 -2.92 7.26
CA LEU A 175 -8.76 -3.43 7.17
C LEU A 175 -7.72 -2.31 7.23
N SER A 176 -7.94 -1.25 6.45
CA SER A 176 -7.05 -0.08 6.40
C SER A 176 -6.89 0.54 7.79
N LYS A 177 -8.00 0.87 8.44
CA LYS A 177 -8.02 1.52 9.76
C LYS A 177 -7.35 0.69 10.85
N ASN A 178 -7.49 -0.63 10.81
CA ASN A 178 -7.07 -1.51 11.89
C ASN A 178 -5.62 -2.03 11.77
N LEU A 179 -5.19 -2.36 10.54
CA LEU A 179 -3.96 -3.14 10.32
C LEU A 179 -2.97 -2.51 9.34
N LEU A 180 -3.42 -1.78 8.32
CA LEU A 180 -2.53 -1.33 7.24
C LEU A 180 -1.32 -0.55 7.75
N LYS A 181 -1.53 0.43 8.63
CA LYS A 181 -0.44 1.23 9.19
C LYS A 181 0.61 0.39 9.93
N LYS A 182 0.17 -0.65 10.66
CA LYS A 182 1.08 -1.56 11.40
C LYS A 182 1.95 -2.38 10.45
N TYR A 183 1.36 -2.85 9.35
CA TYR A 183 2.06 -3.55 8.29
C TYR A 183 3.09 -2.65 7.59
N MET A 184 2.70 -1.43 7.21
CA MET A 184 3.61 -0.49 6.53
C MET A 184 4.84 -0.13 7.36
N TYR A 185 4.69 0.05 8.68
CA TYR A 185 5.85 0.34 9.56
C TYR A 185 6.81 -0.85 9.72
N ASN A 186 6.33 -2.08 9.58
CA ASN A 186 7.12 -3.29 9.80
C ASN A 186 7.39 -4.06 8.51
N ILE A 187 7.31 -3.39 7.35
CA ILE A 187 7.45 -4.04 6.05
C ILE A 187 8.74 -4.85 5.92
N ASP A 188 9.87 -4.30 6.38
CA ASP A 188 11.18 -4.96 6.35
C ASP A 188 11.20 -6.30 7.13
N LYS A 189 10.30 -6.49 8.09
CA LYS A 189 10.16 -7.75 8.87
C LYS A 189 9.09 -8.68 8.32
N LEU A 190 8.21 -8.15 7.47
CA LEU A 190 7.01 -8.82 6.98
C LEU A 190 7.15 -9.25 5.52
N GLU A 191 8.30 -9.07 4.88
CA GLU A 191 8.53 -9.47 3.48
C GLU A 191 8.07 -10.92 3.21
N LEU A 192 8.56 -11.88 4.00
CA LEU A 192 8.12 -13.28 3.89
C LEU A 192 6.63 -13.47 4.22
N ALA A 193 6.12 -12.72 5.19
CA ALA A 193 4.71 -12.76 5.55
C ALA A 193 3.82 -12.34 4.37
N ILE A 194 4.24 -11.32 3.62
CA ILE A 194 3.55 -10.83 2.44
C ILE A 194 3.54 -11.90 1.33
N ASP A 195 4.66 -12.59 1.11
CA ASP A 195 4.74 -13.72 0.17
C ASP A 195 3.80 -14.86 0.56
N TYR A 196 3.75 -15.22 1.86
CA TYR A 196 2.81 -16.21 2.36
C TYR A 196 1.36 -15.81 2.11
N ILE A 197 1.01 -14.55 2.38
CA ILE A 197 -0.36 -14.04 2.17
C ILE A 197 -0.73 -14.15 0.69
N HIS A 198 0.16 -13.72 -0.21
CA HIS A 198 -0.06 -13.80 -1.65
C HIS A 198 -0.28 -15.25 -2.12
N LEU A 199 0.57 -16.19 -1.67
CA LEU A 199 0.41 -17.61 -2.00
C LEU A 199 -0.91 -18.19 -1.48
N ILE A 200 -1.35 -17.82 -0.27
CA ILE A 200 -2.62 -18.28 0.28
C ILE A 200 -3.79 -17.73 -0.56
N GLN A 201 -3.75 -16.45 -0.93
CA GLN A 201 -4.77 -15.81 -1.77
C GLN A 201 -4.91 -16.51 -3.13
N GLU A 202 -3.81 -16.91 -3.77
CA GLU A 202 -3.88 -17.65 -5.05
C GLU A 202 -4.54 -19.04 -4.92
N LYS A 203 -4.39 -19.70 -3.77
CA LYS A 203 -4.77 -21.11 -3.62
C LYS A 203 -6.12 -21.30 -2.92
N VAL A 204 -6.55 -20.33 -2.12
CA VAL A 204 -7.73 -20.44 -1.26
C VAL A 204 -8.55 -19.16 -1.28
N TYR A 205 -9.84 -19.34 -1.59
CA TYR A 205 -10.83 -18.30 -1.40
C TYR A 205 -11.15 -18.14 0.10
N MET A 206 -11.09 -16.90 0.59
CA MET A 206 -11.32 -16.55 2.00
C MET A 206 -12.38 -15.46 2.11
N ASP A 207 -13.28 -15.60 3.09
CA ASP A 207 -14.16 -14.50 3.49
C ASP A 207 -13.38 -13.45 4.30
N TYR A 208 -13.99 -12.28 4.51
CA TYR A 208 -13.37 -11.18 5.24
C TYR A 208 -12.96 -11.57 6.67
N SER A 209 -13.83 -12.29 7.40
CA SER A 209 -13.54 -12.68 8.79
C SER A 209 -12.28 -13.53 8.87
N CYS A 210 -12.19 -14.57 8.02
CA CYS A 210 -11.03 -15.45 7.96
C CYS A 210 -9.78 -14.71 7.52
N TYR A 211 -9.90 -13.81 6.54
CA TYR A 211 -8.78 -13.02 6.05
C TYR A 211 -8.27 -12.02 7.10
N PHE A 212 -9.16 -11.35 7.82
CA PHE A 212 -8.81 -10.45 8.92
C PHE A 212 -8.07 -11.18 10.05
N ASP A 213 -8.56 -12.36 10.43
CA ASP A 213 -7.91 -13.20 11.45
C ASP A 213 -6.54 -13.68 10.98
N LEU A 214 -6.41 -14.05 9.70
CA LEU A 214 -5.13 -14.43 9.08
C LEU A 214 -4.10 -13.30 9.18
N LEU A 215 -4.48 -12.08 8.76
CA LEU A 215 -3.59 -10.92 8.82
C LEU A 215 -3.19 -10.57 10.25
N ASN A 216 -4.11 -10.66 11.22
CA ASN A 216 -3.79 -10.40 12.61
C ASN A 216 -2.80 -11.41 13.17
N GLU A 217 -3.07 -12.70 12.99
CA GLU A 217 -2.23 -13.75 13.55
C GLU A 217 -0.85 -13.81 12.88
N ILE A 218 -0.77 -13.57 11.57
CA ILE A 218 0.51 -13.44 10.87
C ILE A 218 1.32 -12.27 11.46
N TYR A 219 0.69 -11.11 11.61
CA TYR A 219 1.36 -9.94 12.18
C TYR A 219 1.89 -10.22 13.59
N GLU A 220 1.03 -10.75 14.47
CA GLU A 220 1.41 -11.09 15.84
C GLU A 220 2.55 -12.12 15.90
N TYR A 221 2.52 -13.13 15.03
CA TYR A 221 3.56 -14.15 14.97
C TYR A 221 4.93 -13.56 14.61
N TYR A 222 4.99 -12.75 13.53
CA TYR A 222 6.24 -12.18 13.04
C TYR A 222 6.83 -11.13 13.98
N ILE A 223 5.98 -10.31 14.60
CA ILE A 223 6.45 -9.32 15.58
C ILE A 223 6.98 -9.99 16.85
N ARG A 224 6.34 -11.06 17.34
CA ARG A 224 6.78 -11.78 18.54
C ARG A 224 8.06 -12.58 18.34
N HIS A 225 8.21 -13.26 17.20
CA HIS A 225 9.31 -14.21 17.00
C HIS A 225 10.57 -13.58 16.40
N LYS A 226 10.60 -12.26 16.13
CA LYS A 226 11.74 -11.52 15.52
C LYS A 226 12.38 -12.32 14.37
N VAL A 227 11.52 -12.87 13.52
CA VAL A 227 11.88 -13.81 12.46
C VAL A 227 12.77 -13.08 11.45
N THR A 228 14.09 -13.14 11.63
CA THR A 228 15.08 -12.61 10.70
C THR A 228 15.59 -13.81 9.93
N ILE A 229 14.87 -14.15 8.87
CA ILE A 229 15.15 -15.36 8.10
C ILE A 229 16.04 -14.97 6.93
N GLU A 230 17.13 -15.71 6.72
CA GLU A 230 17.99 -15.58 5.53
C GLU A 230 17.17 -15.93 4.27
N GLN A 231 17.07 -14.97 3.34
CA GLN A 231 16.09 -14.91 2.23
C GLN A 231 16.28 -15.99 1.14
N HIS A 232 17.45 -16.63 1.02
CA HIS A 232 17.79 -17.37 -0.20
C HIS A 232 17.45 -18.87 -0.22
N GLU A 233 17.34 -19.56 0.92
CA GLU A 233 17.06 -21.02 0.94
C GLU A 233 15.57 -21.38 0.95
N LYS A 234 14.67 -20.39 0.99
CA LYS A 234 13.26 -20.63 1.37
C LYS A 234 12.23 -20.60 0.26
N ASN A 235 12.43 -19.84 -0.83
CA ASN A 235 11.41 -19.76 -1.87
C ASN A 235 11.14 -21.10 -2.58
N GLU A 236 12.15 -21.96 -2.75
CA GLU A 236 11.96 -23.30 -3.32
C GLU A 236 11.26 -24.25 -2.34
N VAL A 237 11.69 -24.27 -1.06
CA VAL A 237 11.07 -25.07 0.00
C VAL A 237 9.62 -24.63 0.26
N LEU A 238 9.34 -23.33 0.14
CA LEU A 238 8.01 -22.73 0.25
C LEU A 238 7.09 -23.19 -0.87
N LEU A 239 7.51 -23.04 -2.12
CA LEU A 239 6.73 -23.48 -3.27
C LEU A 239 6.45 -24.99 -3.18
N LEU A 240 7.45 -25.79 -2.84
CA LEU A 240 7.29 -27.24 -2.65
C LEU A 240 6.28 -27.57 -1.54
N LYS A 241 6.34 -26.90 -0.38
CA LYS A 241 5.41 -27.13 0.73
C LYS A 241 3.96 -26.76 0.37
N PHE A 242 3.76 -25.65 -0.34
CA PHE A 242 2.43 -25.24 -0.80
C PHE A 242 1.88 -26.14 -1.91
N HIS A 243 2.74 -26.64 -2.80
CA HIS A 243 2.35 -27.58 -3.85
C HIS A 243 1.96 -28.95 -3.27
N ILE A 244 2.65 -29.43 -2.23
CA ILE A 244 2.41 -30.74 -1.63
C ILE A 244 1.20 -30.75 -0.67
N HIS A 245 0.91 -29.64 0.02
CA HIS A 245 -0.06 -29.62 1.13
C HIS A 245 -1.25 -28.67 0.96
N LYS A 246 -1.73 -28.47 -0.28
CA LYS A 246 -2.92 -27.65 -0.56
C LYS A 246 -4.16 -28.04 0.26
N SER A 247 -4.36 -29.34 0.51
CA SER A 247 -5.48 -29.86 1.31
C SER A 247 -5.43 -29.41 2.77
N VAL A 248 -4.24 -29.35 3.37
CA VAL A 248 -4.03 -28.93 4.77
C VAL A 248 -4.37 -27.46 4.96
N ILE A 249 -4.02 -26.61 3.99
CA ILE A 249 -4.36 -25.18 4.01
C ILE A 249 -5.88 -25.01 3.92
N GLN A 250 -6.53 -25.71 2.98
CA GLN A 250 -7.98 -25.65 2.81
C GLN A 250 -8.73 -26.19 4.03
N GLU A 251 -8.26 -27.25 4.66
CA GLU A 251 -8.85 -27.84 5.85
C GLU A 251 -8.69 -26.92 7.07
N ASN A 252 -7.51 -26.31 7.27
CA ASN A 252 -7.30 -25.38 8.36
C ASN A 252 -8.09 -24.08 8.21
N ILE A 253 -8.24 -23.58 6.98
CA ILE A 253 -9.08 -22.41 6.68
C ILE A 253 -10.55 -22.74 6.91
N LYS A 254 -11.04 -23.90 6.43
CA LYS A 254 -12.42 -24.37 6.70
C LYS A 254 -12.71 -24.56 8.19
N ASN A 255 -11.74 -25.06 8.94
CA ASN A 255 -11.86 -25.29 10.38
C ASN A 255 -11.56 -24.02 11.22
N LYS A 256 -11.29 -22.86 10.59
CA LYS A 256 -10.88 -21.59 11.23
C LYS A 256 -9.66 -21.70 12.16
N ASN A 257 -8.80 -22.69 11.95
CA ASN A 257 -7.60 -22.94 12.75
C ASN A 257 -6.39 -22.16 12.24
N ILE A 258 -6.52 -20.84 12.14
CA ILE A 258 -5.52 -19.94 11.55
C ILE A 258 -4.21 -19.94 12.37
N LYS A 259 -4.29 -20.02 13.69
CA LYS A 259 -3.12 -20.16 14.58
C LYS A 259 -2.29 -21.39 14.28
N TYR A 260 -2.96 -22.51 14.01
CA TYR A 260 -2.29 -23.76 13.65
C TYR A 260 -1.69 -23.67 12.25
N LEU A 261 -2.41 -23.05 11.30
CA LEU A 261 -1.90 -22.81 9.96
C LEU A 261 -0.58 -22.04 9.98
N ILE A 262 -0.48 -20.97 10.78
CA ILE A 262 0.74 -20.16 10.86
C ILE A 262 1.90 -20.92 11.49
N LYS A 263 1.65 -21.68 12.57
CA LYS A 263 2.68 -22.57 13.13
C LYS A 263 3.15 -23.59 12.10
N TRP A 264 2.20 -24.23 11.41
CA TRP A 264 2.49 -25.20 10.37
C TRP A 264 3.30 -24.57 9.22
N LEU A 265 2.99 -23.34 8.78
CA LEU A 265 3.76 -22.65 7.72
C LEU A 265 5.24 -22.53 8.08
N HIS A 266 5.55 -22.34 9.36
CA HIS A 266 6.90 -22.16 9.89
C HIS A 266 7.59 -23.44 10.37
N GLU A 267 6.91 -24.57 10.43
CA GLU A 267 7.54 -25.87 10.70
C GLU A 267 8.46 -26.29 9.53
N PRO A 268 9.69 -26.75 9.78
CA PRO A 268 10.54 -27.27 8.71
C PRO A 268 9.84 -28.47 8.04
N LEU A 269 9.97 -28.60 6.72
CA LEU A 269 9.59 -29.85 6.04
C LEU A 269 10.42 -30.97 6.68
N ALA A 270 9.76 -31.94 7.30
CA ALA A 270 10.41 -33.19 7.63
C ALA A 270 10.71 -33.89 6.29
N VAL A 271 11.97 -33.81 5.88
CA VAL A 271 12.52 -34.63 4.79
C VAL A 271 12.60 -36.07 5.25
#